data_AF-L1JRE2-F1
#
_entry.id   AF-L1JRE2-F1
#
_cell.length_a   1.000
_cell.length_b   1.000
_cell.length_c   1.000
_cell.angle_alpha   90.00
_cell.angle_beta   90.00
_cell.angle_gamma   90.00
#
_symmetry.space_group_name_H-M   'P 1'
#
loop_
_entity.id
_entity.type
_entity.pdbx_description
1 polymer ?
#
loop_
_entity_poly.entity_id
_entity_poly.type
_entity_poly.pdbx_seq_one_letter_code
_entity_poly.pdbx_strand_id
1 'polypeptide(L)' 'GDDMCVICFEALSTHAYIPCGHQAVCELCSVKFPSPCPICNCKSIMCTRIYR' A
#
# COMPACT_ATOMS: atom_id res chain seq x y z
N GLY A 1 -6.61 14.47 -5.64
CA GLY A 1 -7.57 13.40 -5.96
C GLY A 1 -6.85 12.07 -5.90
N ASP A 2 -6.35 11.69 -4.72
CA ASP A 2 -5.11 10.89 -4.62
C ASP A 2 -5.17 9.84 -3.50
N ASP A 3 -6.24 9.06 -3.44
CA ASP A 3 -6.33 7.86 -2.57
C ASP A 3 -6.57 6.61 -3.43
N MET A 4 -6.00 6.53 -4.64
CA MET A 4 -6.13 5.34 -5.49
C MET A 4 -4.95 4.40 -5.30
N CYS A 5 -5.21 3.10 -5.40
CA CYS A 5 -4.19 2.06 -5.42
C CYS A 5 -3.24 2.30 -6.59
N VAL A 6 -1.96 2.51 -6.31
CA VAL A 6 -0.93 2.81 -7.33
C VAL A 6 -0.56 1.60 -8.19
N ILE A 7 -1.09 0.41 -7.86
CA ILE A 7 -0.85 -0.83 -8.59
C ILE A 7 -1.96 -1.09 -9.61
N CYS A 8 -3.22 -1.12 -9.15
CA CYS A 8 -4.34 -1.45 -10.04
C CYS A 8 -5.08 -0.23 -10.59
N PHE A 9 -4.98 0.94 -9.94
CA PHE A 9 -5.75 2.14 -10.29
C PHE A 9 -7.28 1.96 -10.32
N GLU A 10 -7.81 0.88 -9.74
CA GLU A 10 -9.24 0.54 -9.73
C GLU A 10 -9.92 0.75 -8.37
N ALA A 11 -9.16 0.71 -7.28
CA ALA A 11 -9.68 0.75 -5.91
C ALA A 11 -8.89 1.74 -5.06
N LEU A 12 -9.47 2.15 -3.92
CA LEU A 12 -8.81 3.08 -3.02
C LEU A 12 -7.58 2.47 -2.33
N SER A 13 -6.54 3.27 -2.12
CA SER A 13 -5.38 2.93 -1.30
C SER A 13 -5.78 2.93 0.18
N THR A 14 -6.01 1.76 0.75
CA THR A 14 -6.45 1.59 2.16
C THR A 14 -5.37 0.99 3.06
N HIS A 15 -4.24 0.58 2.49
CA HIS A 15 -3.16 -0.07 3.21
C HIS A 15 -1.86 0.72 3.14
N ALA A 16 -1.14 0.74 4.27
CA ALA A 16 0.20 1.30 4.39
C ALA A 16 1.27 0.22 4.59
N TYR A 17 2.43 0.48 3.98
CA TYR A 17 3.63 -0.32 4.16
C TYR A 17 4.42 0.13 5.40
N ILE A 18 4.83 -0.81 6.25
CA ILE A 18 5.62 -0.58 7.46
C ILE A 18 7.06 -1.07 7.23
N PRO A 19 8.10 -0.30 7.56
CA PRO A 19 8.09 0.90 8.40
C PRO A 19 7.98 2.24 7.66
N CYS A 20 7.97 2.27 6.33
CA CYS A 20 8.05 3.54 5.59
C CYS A 20 6.78 4.41 5.66
N GLY A 21 5.63 3.85 6.03
CA GLY A 21 4.38 4.57 6.28
C GLY A 21 3.56 4.92 5.04
N HIS A 22 4.02 4.63 3.82
CA HIS A 22 3.29 5.00 2.61
C HIS A 22 2.00 4.20 2.45
N GLN A 23 0.87 4.90 2.48
CA GLN A 23 -0.45 4.39 2.10
C GLN A 23 -0.59 4.43 0.58
N ALA A 24 -0.51 3.27 -0.08
CA ALA A 24 -0.34 3.23 -1.53
C ALA A 24 -1.23 2.21 -2.24
N VAL A 25 -1.75 1.20 -1.54
CA VAL A 25 -2.40 0.05 -2.18
C VAL A 25 -3.74 -0.31 -1.56
N CYS A 26 -4.62 -0.92 -2.34
CA CYS A 26 -5.85 -1.53 -1.87
C CYS A 26 -5.58 -2.87 -1.15
N GLU A 27 -6.62 -3.48 -0.61
CA GLU A 27 -6.55 -4.76 0.10
C GLU A 27 -6.05 -5.93 -0.76
N LEU A 28 -6.53 -6.05 -2.01
CA LEU A 28 -6.06 -7.13 -2.88
C LEU A 28 -4.58 -6.96 -3.28
N CYS A 29 -4.16 -5.72 -3.51
CA CYS A 29 -2.79 -5.41 -3.87
C CYS A 29 -1.82 -5.50 -2.68
N SER A 30 -2.28 -5.24 -1.45
CA SER A 30 -1.45 -5.40 -0.24
C SER A 30 -1.05 -6.86 -0.02
N VAL A 31 -1.95 -7.82 -0.32
CA VAL A 31 -1.68 -9.26 -0.22
C VAL A 31 -0.76 -9.74 -1.34
N LYS A 32 -0.99 -9.29 -2.59
CA LYS A 32 -0.16 -9.70 -3.74
C LYS A 32 1.25 -9.09 -3.72
N PHE A 33 1.38 -7.87 -3.21
CA PHE A 33 2.63 -7.11 -3.20
C PHE A 33 2.95 -6.62 -1.79
N PRO A 34 3.30 -7.53 -0.85
CA PRO A 34 3.51 -7.17 0.55
C PRO A 34 4.83 -6.42 0.80
N SER A 35 5.82 -6.57 -0.09
CA SER A 35 7.12 -5.90 -0.04
C SER A 35 7.82 -6.00 -1.41
N PRO A 36 8.67 -5.03 -1.81
CA PRO A 36 8.94 -3.75 -1.14
C PRO A 36 7.79 -2.74 -1.32
N CYS A 37 7.85 -1.62 -0.61
CA CYS A 37 6.93 -0.51 -0.84
C CYS A 37 7.09 0.01 -2.29
N PRO A 38 6.01 0.13 -3.09
CA PRO A 38 6.10 0.56 -4.48
C PRO A 38 6.45 2.04 -4.66
N ILE A 39 6.38 2.84 -3.59
CA ILE A 39 6.66 4.28 -3.63
C ILE A 39 8.15 4.57 -3.43
N CYS A 40 8.76 3.96 -2.41
CA CYS A 40 10.14 4.28 -2.01
C CYS A 40 11.09 3.08 -2.07
N ASN A 41 10.60 1.92 -2.52
CA ASN A 41 11.35 0.66 -2.60
C ASN A 41 11.94 0.16 -1.26
N CYS A 42 11.49 0.73 -0.12
CA CYS A 42 11.89 0.26 1.20
C CYS A 42 11.37 -1.16 1.44
N LYS A 43 12.19 -2.02 2.06
CA LYS A 43 11.77 -3.37 2.45
C LYS A 43 10.68 -3.27 3.51
N SER A 44 9.52 -3.81 3.20
CA SER A 44 8.36 -3.75 4.10
C SER A 44 8.32 -5.01 4.96
N ILE A 45 8.14 -4.83 6.26
CA ILE A 45 7.88 -5.93 7.20
C ILE A 45 6.39 -6.30 7.22
N MET A 46 5.52 -5.35 6.91
CA MET A 46 4.08 -5.53 6.90
C MET A 46 3.42 -4.53 5.94
N CYS A 47 2.30 -4.91 5.36
CA CYS A 47 1.38 -4.00 4.67
C CYS A 47 0.00 -4.18 5.30
N THR A 48 -0.53 -3.15 5.97
CA THR A 48 -1.72 -3.28 6.82
C THR A 48 -2.74 -2.20 6.54
N ARG A 49 -4.02 -2.50 6.78
CA ARG A 49 -5.13 -1.58 6.62
C ARG A 49 -5.07 -0.49 7.68
N ILE A 50 -5.35 0.74 7.26
CA ILE A 50 -5.44 1.89 8.15
C ILE A 50 -6.89 2.35 8.23
N TYR A 51 -7.36 2.59 9.45
CA TYR A 51 -8.70 3.11 9.73
C TYR A 51 -8.54 4.57 10.18
N ARG A 52 -9.32 5.47 9.59
CA ARG A 52 -9.37 6.91 9.91
C ARG A 52 -10.70 7.25 10.55
#